data_AF-A0A9Q8FQZ3-F1
#
_entry.id   AF-A0A9Q8FQZ3-F1
#
_cell.length_a   1.000
_cell.length_b   1.000
_cell.length_c   1.000
_cell.angle_alpha   90.00
_cell.angle_beta   90.00
_cell.angle_gamma   90.00
#
_symmetry.space_group_name_H-M   'P 1'
#
loop_
_entity.id
_entity.type
_entity.pdbx_description
1 polymer ?
#
loop_
_entity_poly.entity_id
_entity_poly.type
_entity_poly.pdbx_seq_one_letter_code
_entity_poly.pdbx_strand_id
1 'polypeptide(L)' 'MKMIDTVRKINQLEDHYCHQCLIKKTLRQDSKTKAHHYCISKCSVGLQIKQWGNNLQ' A
#
# COMPACT_ATOMS: atom_id res chain seq x y z
N MET A 1 -7.73 4.04 -19.34
CA MET A 1 -6.53 3.44 -18.72
C MET A 1 -6.80 1.95 -18.55
N LYS A 2 -5.94 1.04 -19.01
CA LYS A 2 -6.24 -0.41 -18.96
C LYS A 2 -6.00 -0.94 -17.53
N MET A 3 -6.78 -1.92 -17.07
CA MET A 3 -6.65 -2.54 -15.72
C MET A 3 -5.22 -3.01 -15.40
N ILE A 4 -4.52 -3.55 -16.41
CA ILE A 4 -3.14 -4.02 -16.29
C ILE A 4 -2.18 -2.88 -15.89
N ASP A 5 -2.40 -1.67 -16.41
CA ASP A 5 -1.55 -0.50 -16.08
C ASP A 5 -1.72 -0.08 -14.62
N THR A 6 -2.95 -0.16 -14.10
CA THR A 6 -3.27 0.14 -12.70
C THR A 6 -2.58 -0.85 -11.75
N VAL A 7 -2.68 -2.15 -12.03
CA VAL A 7 -2.01 -3.19 -11.23
C VAL A 7 -0.49 -3.03 -11.29
N ARG A 8 0.07 -2.71 -12.46
CA ARG A 8 1.52 -2.48 -12.61
C ARG A 8 2.02 -1.32 -11.75
N LYS A 9 1.28 -0.21 -11.71
CA LYS A 9 1.63 0.95 -10.86
C LYS A 9 1.58 0.61 -9.37
N ILE A 10 0.57 -0.15 -8.93
CA ILE A 10 0.46 -0.61 -7.54
C ILE A 10 1.67 -1.47 -7.19
N ASN A 11 2.02 -2.45 -8.03
CA ASN A 11 3.15 -3.35 -7.79
C ASN A 11 4.48 -2.57 -7.71
N GLN A 12 4.69 -1.56 -8.56
CA GLN A 12 5.89 -0.72 -8.51
C GLN A 12 6.01 0.04 -7.18
N LEU A 13 4.90 0.61 -6.69
CA LEU A 13 4.87 1.30 -5.40
C LEU A 13 5.12 0.33 -4.24
N GLU A 14 4.51 -0.85 -4.29
CA GLU A 14 4.70 -1.85 -3.25
C GLU A 14 6.14 -2.36 -3.19
N ASP A 15 6.74 -2.67 -4.33
CA ASP A 15 8.09 -3.22 -4.39
C ASP A 15 9.14 -2.19 -3.95
N HIS A 16 9.02 -0.94 -4.42
CA HIS A 16 9.99 0.09 -4.11
C HIS A 16 9.87 0.64 -2.68
N TYR A 17 8.64 0.80 -2.16
CA TYR A 17 8.43 1.46 -0.86
C TYR A 17 7.89 0.55 0.24
N CYS A 18 7.09 -0.47 -0.09
CA CYS A 18 6.38 -1.27 0.91
C CYS A 18 7.06 -2.60 1.26
N HIS A 19 7.91 -3.16 0.39
CA HIS A 19 8.54 -4.48 0.55
C HIS A 19 9.33 -4.60 1.85
N GLN A 20 10.13 -3.58 2.19
CA GLN A 20 10.93 -3.53 3.42
C GLN A 20 10.57 -2.33 4.30
N CYS A 21 9.32 -1.87 4.24
CA CYS A 21 8.87 -0.72 5.03
C CYS A 21 9.02 -0.99 6.53
N LEU A 22 9.93 -0.25 7.17
CA LEU A 22 10.23 -0.37 8.61
C LEU A 22 8.97 -0.12 9.46
N ILE A 23 8.21 0.93 9.15
CA ILE A 23 6.99 1.28 9.91
C ILE A 23 5.97 0.14 9.83
N LYS A 24 5.74 -0.41 8.63
CA LYS A 24 4.85 -1.57 8.43
C LYS A 24 5.35 -2.78 9.22
N LYS A 25 6.66 -3.04 9.23
CA LYS A 25 7.28 -4.16 9.97
C LYS A 25 7.10 -3.99 11.48
N THR A 26 7.38 -2.81 12.02
CA THR A 26 7.23 -2.49 13.45
C THR A 26 5.78 -2.59 13.88
N LEU A 27 4.84 -1.90 13.21
CA LEU A 27 3.42 -1.94 13.58
C LEU A 27 2.80 -3.34 13.46
N ARG A 28 3.35 -4.19 12.58
CA ARG A 28 2.87 -5.56 12.41
C ARG A 28 3.31 -6.50 13.53
N GLN A 29 4.37 -6.18 14.27
CA GLN A 29 4.73 -6.90 15.51
C GLN A 29 3.62 -6.75 16.56
N ASP A 30 2.98 -5.58 16.62
CA ASP A 30 1.86 -5.34 17.51
C ASP A 30 0.53 -5.89 16.96
N SER A 31 0.20 -5.55 15.71
CA SER A 31 -1.07 -5.98 15.09
C SER A 31 -1.07 -5.79 13.58
N LYS A 32 -1.54 -6.82 12.86
CA LYS A 32 -1.78 -6.75 11.40
C LYS A 32 -2.77 -5.62 11.07
N THR A 33 -3.82 -5.45 11.87
CA THR A 33 -4.85 -4.43 11.67
C THR A 33 -4.28 -3.02 11.87
N LYS A 34 -3.46 -2.80 12.90
CA LYS A 34 -2.80 -1.49 13.13
C LYS A 34 -1.88 -1.14 11.96
N ALA A 35 -1.06 -2.09 11.51
CA ALA A 35 -0.15 -1.87 10.37
C ALA A 35 -0.94 -1.52 9.09
N HIS A 36 -2.01 -2.27 8.80
CA HIS A 36 -2.84 -2.00 7.63
C HIS A 36 -3.55 -0.65 7.73
N HIS A 37 -4.19 -0.37 8.87
CA HIS A 37 -4.86 0.91 9.14
C HIS A 37 -3.91 2.09 8.93
N TYR A 38 -2.68 2.03 9.46
CA TYR A 38 -1.67 3.06 9.21
C TYR A 38 -1.39 3.22 7.71
N CYS A 39 -1.19 2.12 6.97
CA CYS A 39 -0.91 2.18 5.53
C CYS A 39 -2.04 2.87 4.75
N ILE A 40 -3.31 2.56 5.04
CA ILE A 40 -4.45 3.07 4.27
C ILE A 40 -5.03 4.40 4.78
N SER A 41 -4.49 4.95 5.88
CA SER A 41 -5.00 6.20 6.49
C SER A 41 -3.94 7.25 6.79
N LYS A 42 -2.65 6.89 6.89
CA LYS A 42 -1.56 7.79 7.29
C LYS A 42 -0.34 7.74 6.36
N CYS A 43 -0.03 6.60 5.75
CA CYS A 43 1.09 6.48 4.82
C CYS A 43 0.75 7.09 3.46
N SER A 44 1.56 8.04 2.97
CA SER A 44 1.36 8.67 1.66
C SER A 44 1.38 7.68 0.49
N VAL A 45 2.25 6.66 0.53
CA VAL A 45 2.31 5.60 -0.48
C VAL A 45 1.09 4.69 -0.40
N GLY A 46 0.69 4.28 0.81
CA GLY A 46 -0.47 3.42 0.99
C GLY A 46 -1.79 4.12 0.62
N LEU A 47 -1.89 5.44 0.83
CA LEU A 47 -2.99 6.25 0.33
C LEU A 47 -3.03 6.29 -1.20
N GLN A 48 -1.88 6.42 -1.87
CA GLN A 48 -1.82 6.34 -3.33
C GLN A 48 -2.22 4.95 -3.84
N ILE A 49 -1.71 3.87 -3.24
CA ILE A 49 -2.11 2.50 -3.60
C ILE A 49 -3.62 2.31 -3.46
N LYS A 50 -4.22 2.81 -2.37
CA LYS A 50 -5.67 2.78 -2.16
C LYS A 50 -6.42 3.52 -3.27
N GLN A 51 -5.95 4.72 -3.66
CA GLN A 51 -6.55 5.48 -4.77
C GLN A 51 -6.50 4.73 -6.09
N TRP A 52 -5.37 4.11 -6.42
CA TRP A 52 -5.24 3.28 -7.63
C TRP A 52 -6.14 2.04 -7.56
N GLY A 53 -6.24 1.39 -6.40
CA GLY A 53 -7.09 0.22 -6.19
C GLY A 53 -8.58 0.49 -6.37
N ASN A 54 -9.05 1.68 -6.00
CA ASN A 54 -10.44 2.08 -6.25
C ASN A 54 -10.80 2.13 -7.75
N ASN A 55 -9.81 2.27 -8.64
CA ASN A 55 -10.02 2.24 -10.09
C ASN A 55 -10.12 0.81 -10.66
N LEU A 56 -10.07 -0.22 -9.81
CA LEU A 56 -10.21 -1.64 -10.16
C LEU A 56 -11.58 -2.22 -9.75
N GLN A 57 -12.44 -1.41 -9.10
CA GLN A 57 -13.75 -1.83 -8.58
C GLN A 57 -14.87 -1.70 -9.62
#